data_AF-A0A661ITI7-F1
#
_entry.id   AF-A0A661ITI7-F1
#
_cell.length_a   1.000
_cell.length_b   1.000
_cell.length_c   1.000
_cell.angle_alpha   90.00
_cell.angle_beta   90.00
_cell.angle_gamma   90.00
#
_symmetry.space_group_name_H-M   'P 1'
#
loop_
_entity.id
_entity.type
_entity.pdbx_description
1 polymer ?
#
loop_
_entity_poly.entity_id
_entity_poly.type
_entity_poly.pdbx_seq_one_letter_code
_entity_poly.pdbx_strand_id
1 'polypeptide(L)'
;MLDQQITKTIPSNVSLIEIPVIRNKKICFIRAKEKVAEEKRSYLRSILIIIGDELITTNFADTVVLLAEIQKFERGNKQNFYTSVERHDGDVNLKLKLTEGHIYISTVEALAIINMYKLSLQGVSLTRIIEEELMLTAEMIAGYLNENKMLNKKG
;
A
#
# COMPACT_ATOMS: atom_id res chain seq x y z
N MET A 1 -7.69 12.40 1.68
CA MET A 1 -9.05 12.16 1.18
C MET A 1 -8.92 11.82 -0.29
N LEU A 2 -9.35 10.63 -0.73
CA LEU A 2 -9.41 10.32 -2.16
C LEU A 2 -10.25 11.38 -2.87
N ASP A 3 -9.68 11.95 -3.93
CA ASP A 3 -10.25 13.06 -4.68
C ASP A 3 -11.73 12.83 -5.05
N GLN A 4 -12.59 13.82 -4.81
CA GLN A 4 -14.04 13.74 -5.11
C GLN A 4 -14.36 13.50 -6.60
N GLN A 5 -13.35 13.57 -7.47
CA GLN A 5 -13.46 13.27 -8.89
C GLN A 5 -13.36 11.78 -9.21
N ILE A 6 -12.60 10.99 -8.43
CA ILE A 6 -12.46 9.54 -8.68
C ILE A 6 -13.78 8.82 -8.37
N THR A 7 -14.51 9.28 -7.35
CA THR A 7 -15.75 8.63 -6.87
C THR A 7 -16.93 8.75 -7.84
N LYS A 8 -16.93 9.70 -8.79
CA LYS A 8 -18.03 9.87 -9.77
C LYS A 8 -18.00 8.87 -10.92
N THR A 9 -16.89 8.15 -11.11
CA THR A 9 -16.68 7.24 -12.25
C THR A 9 -16.63 5.78 -11.83
N ILE A 10 -16.74 5.50 -10.52
CA ILE A 10 -16.71 4.14 -9.99
C ILE A 10 -18.12 3.53 -10.10
N PRO A 11 -18.26 2.37 -10.76
CA PRO A 11 -19.54 1.66 -10.81
C PRO A 11 -20.09 1.40 -9.41
N SER A 12 -21.41 1.51 -9.22
CA SER A 12 -22.06 1.35 -7.92
C SER A 12 -21.88 -0.04 -7.29
N ASN A 13 -21.54 -1.05 -8.09
CA ASN A 13 -21.23 -2.41 -7.64
C ASN A 13 -19.75 -2.61 -7.26
N VAL A 14 -18.91 -1.57 -7.34
CA VAL A 14 -17.49 -1.61 -6.99
C VAL A 14 -17.26 -0.92 -5.65
N SER A 15 -16.68 -1.65 -4.69
CA SER A 15 -16.19 -1.11 -3.43
C SER A 15 -14.69 -0.88 -3.49
N LEU A 16 -14.25 0.29 -3.04
CA LEU A 16 -12.84 0.59 -2.81
C LEU A 16 -12.47 0.33 -1.36
N ILE A 17 -11.34 -0.33 -1.13
CA ILE A 17 -10.77 -0.56 0.19
C ILE A 17 -9.34 -0.04 0.19
N GLU A 18 -9.04 0.86 1.12
CA GLU A 18 -7.68 1.37 1.35
C GLU A 18 -6.93 0.43 2.28
N ILE A 19 -5.71 0.06 1.88
CA ILE A 19 -4.84 -0.84 2.61
C ILE A 19 -3.53 -0.10 2.87
N PRO A 20 -3.21 0.25 4.13
CA PRO A 20 -1.95 0.91 4.44
C PRO A 20 -0.79 -0.06 4.24
N VAL A 21 0.25 0.39 3.53
CA VAL A 21 1.47 -0.41 3.28
C VAL A 21 2.64 0.18 4.07
N ILE A 22 2.86 1.50 3.96
CA ILE A 22 3.92 2.22 4.69
C ILE A 22 3.33 3.49 5.27
N ARG A 23 3.01 3.46 6.57
CA ARG A 23 2.23 4.51 7.25
C ARG A 23 2.92 5.86 7.33
N ASN A 24 4.18 5.89 7.76
CA ASN A 24 4.96 7.13 7.90
C ASN A 24 5.14 7.87 6.57
N LYS A 25 5.08 7.15 5.44
CA LYS A 25 5.17 7.70 4.08
C LYS A 25 3.82 7.74 3.35
N LYS A 26 2.73 7.41 4.05
CA LYS A 26 1.35 7.38 3.54
C LYS A 26 1.21 6.59 2.23
N ILE A 27 1.96 5.50 2.07
CA ILE A 27 1.84 4.62 0.91
C ILE A 27 0.74 3.61 1.21
N CYS A 28 -0.30 3.60 0.39
CA CYS A 28 -1.43 2.70 0.51
C CYS A 28 -1.73 2.02 -0.83
N PHE A 29 -2.36 0.85 -0.75
CA PHE A 29 -3.04 0.26 -1.89
C PHE A 29 -4.51 0.62 -1.87
N ILE A 30 -5.08 0.90 -3.04
CA ILE A 30 -6.52 0.99 -3.23
C ILE A 30 -6.98 -0.25 -3.98
N ARG A 31 -7.71 -1.11 -3.27
CA ARG A 31 -8.27 -2.32 -3.85
C ARG A 31 -9.68 -2.06 -4.33
N ALA A 32 -9.91 -2.28 -5.63
CA ALA A 32 -11.24 -2.25 -6.23
C ALA A 32 -11.81 -3.67 -6.28
N LYS A 33 -12.91 -3.90 -5.56
CA LYS A 33 -13.67 -5.16 -5.61
C LYS A 33 -15.03 -4.93 -6.22
N GLU A 34 -15.38 -5.73 -7.20
CA GLU A 34 -16.74 -5.77 -7.73
C GLU A 34 -17.55 -6.85 -7.01
N LYS A 35 -18.75 -6.49 -6.56
CA LYS A 35 -19.73 -7.43 -6.02
C LYS A 35 -20.69 -7.84 -7.12
N VAL A 36 -20.79 -9.14 -7.38
CA VAL A 36 -21.81 -9.71 -8.28
C VAL A 36 -22.91 -10.29 -7.41
N ALA A 37 -24.06 -9.60 -7.39
CA ALA A 37 -25.19 -9.91 -6.50
C ALA A 37 -25.73 -11.33 -6.72
N GLU A 38 -25.70 -11.81 -7.96
CA GLU A 38 -26.23 -13.12 -8.37
C GLU A 38 -25.43 -14.30 -7.78
N GLU A 39 -24.11 -14.14 -7.60
CA GLU A 39 -23.23 -15.24 -7.23
C GLU A 39 -22.75 -15.21 -5.77
N LYS A 40 -23.09 -14.16 -5.00
CA LYS A 40 -22.45 -13.85 -3.70
C LYS A 40 -20.91 -13.87 -3.75
N ARG A 41 -20.34 -13.64 -4.94
CA ARG A 41 -18.89 -13.61 -5.19
C ARG A 41 -18.43 -12.18 -5.37
N SER A 42 -17.21 -11.91 -4.90
CA SER A 42 -16.52 -10.65 -5.15
C SER A 42 -15.30 -10.90 -6.01
N TYR A 43 -15.13 -10.10 -7.06
CA TYR A 43 -14.00 -10.20 -7.98
C TYR A 43 -13.06 -9.02 -7.76
N LEU A 44 -11.75 -9.30 -7.70
CA LEU A 44 -10.72 -8.27 -7.69
C LEU A 44 -10.64 -7.64 -9.08
N ARG A 45 -10.95 -6.36 -9.19
CA ARG A 45 -10.85 -5.61 -10.45
C ARG A 45 -9.47 -4.98 -10.63
N SER A 46 -8.91 -4.45 -9.54
CA SER A 46 -7.66 -3.70 -9.59
C SER A 46 -7.07 -3.52 -8.19
N ILE A 47 -5.76 -3.32 -8.15
CA ILE A 47 -5.01 -2.79 -7.00
C ILE A 47 -4.20 -1.62 -7.52
N LEU A 48 -4.48 -0.42 -7.00
CA LEU A 48 -3.78 0.81 -7.33
C LEU A 48 -2.87 1.23 -6.18
N ILE A 49 -1.88 2.06 -6.47
CA ILE A 49 -0.97 2.62 -5.47
C ILE A 49 -1.29 4.11 -5.31
N ILE A 50 -1.51 4.54 -4.07
CA ILE A 50 -1.70 5.95 -3.69
C ILE A 50 -0.61 6.33 -2.67
N ILE A 51 -0.10 7.56 -2.75
CA ILE A 51 0.87 8.11 -1.82
C ILE A 51 0.35 9.45 -1.30
N GLY A 52 0.04 9.51 -0.02
CA GLY A 52 -0.65 10.68 0.54
C GLY A 52 -2.04 10.83 -0.09
N ASP A 53 -2.24 11.90 -0.84
CA ASP A 53 -3.49 12.16 -1.57
C ASP A 53 -3.32 11.98 -3.09
N GLU A 54 -2.15 11.55 -3.56
CA GLU A 54 -1.83 11.41 -4.99
C GLU A 54 -1.97 9.97 -5.48
N LEU A 55 -2.81 9.75 -6.51
CA LEU A 55 -2.95 8.47 -7.18
C LEU A 55 -1.77 8.24 -8.13
N ILE A 56 -0.92 7.25 -7.83
CA ILE A 56 0.30 6.98 -8.59
C ILE A 56 0.03 6.11 -9.80
N THR A 57 -0.89 5.14 -9.67
CA THR A 57 -1.22 4.22 -10.75
C THR A 57 -2.71 4.26 -11.02
N THR A 58 -3.08 4.29 -12.30
CA THR A 58 -4.49 4.49 -12.69
C THR A 58 -5.20 3.19 -13.05
N ASN A 59 -4.42 2.14 -13.34
CA ASN A 59 -4.92 0.82 -13.67
C ASN A 59 -3.98 -0.29 -13.17
N PHE A 60 -4.40 -1.54 -13.32
CA PHE A 60 -3.62 -2.70 -12.85
C PHE A 60 -2.28 -2.86 -13.57
N ALA A 61 -2.21 -2.58 -14.88
CA ALA A 61 -0.97 -2.68 -15.64
C ALA A 61 0.05 -1.65 -15.18
N ASP A 62 -0.37 -0.41 -14.92
CA ASP A 62 0.46 0.65 -14.34
C ASP A 62 1.06 0.21 -13.00
N THR A 63 0.23 -0.39 -12.13
CA THR A 63 0.68 -0.96 -10.85
C THR A 63 1.74 -2.04 -11.06
N VAL A 64 1.53 -2.96 -11.99
CA VAL A 64 2.53 -4.01 -12.30
C VAL A 64 3.83 -3.40 -12.82
N VAL A 65 3.78 -2.38 -13.68
CA VAL A 65 4.96 -1.69 -14.18
C VAL A 65 5.73 -1.02 -13.04
N LEU A 66 5.06 -0.25 -12.19
CA LEU A 66 5.67 0.37 -11.01
C LEU A 66 6.34 -0.68 -10.10
N LEU A 67 5.65 -1.78 -9.81
CA LEU A 67 6.23 -2.86 -8.98
C LEU A 67 7.46 -3.50 -9.62
N ALA A 68 7.46 -3.67 -10.94
CA ALA A 68 8.62 -4.18 -11.68
C ALA A 68 9.80 -3.18 -11.65
N GLU A 69 9.52 -1.87 -11.69
CA GLU A 69 10.54 -0.84 -11.51
C GLU A 69 11.11 -0.86 -10.08
N ILE A 70 10.25 -0.94 -9.06
CA ILE A 70 10.67 -1.07 -7.65
C ILE A 70 11.53 -2.32 -7.47
N GLN A 71 11.19 -3.44 -8.10
CA GLN A 71 11.98 -4.68 -8.01
C GLN A 71 13.40 -4.55 -8.58
N LYS A 72 13.64 -3.56 -9.46
CA LYS A 72 14.96 -3.25 -10.01
C LYS A 72 15.73 -2.21 -9.18
N PHE A 73 15.37 -2.05 -7.90
CA PHE A 73 15.91 -1.09 -6.93
C PHE A 73 17.42 -0.85 -7.08
N GLU A 74 18.24 -1.91 -7.07
CA GLU A 74 19.71 -1.76 -7.07
C GLU A 74 20.31 -1.42 -8.43
N ARG A 75 19.65 -1.83 -9.52
CA ARG A 75 20.21 -1.65 -10.87
C ARG A 75 20.00 -0.22 -11.35
N GLY A 76 18.84 0.36 -11.02
CA GLY A 76 18.39 1.64 -11.54
C GLY A 76 18.24 1.62 -13.07
N ASN A 77 17.27 2.35 -13.58
CA ASN A 77 17.14 2.51 -15.02
C ASN A 77 16.64 3.92 -15.32
N LYS A 78 17.37 4.65 -16.17
CA LYS A 78 17.01 6.02 -16.57
C LYS A 78 15.69 6.08 -17.35
N GLN A 79 15.25 4.95 -17.91
CA GLN A 79 13.97 4.81 -18.61
C GLN A 79 12.79 4.54 -17.67
N ASN A 80 13.03 4.35 -16.37
CA ASN A 80 11.95 4.13 -15.41
C ASN A 80 11.06 5.38 -15.34
N PHE A 81 9.77 5.16 -15.49
CA PHE A 81 8.76 6.20 -15.48
C PHE A 81 8.54 6.69 -14.05
N TYR A 82 8.29 5.78 -13.12
CA TYR A 82 7.87 6.10 -11.76
C TYR A 82 9.05 6.29 -10.79
N THR A 83 10.19 5.66 -11.08
CA THR A 83 11.27 5.55 -10.09
C THR A 83 12.62 6.01 -10.63
N SER A 84 13.52 6.40 -9.72
CA SER A 84 14.94 6.59 -10.01
C SER A 84 15.78 6.25 -8.79
N VAL A 85 16.98 5.73 -9.00
CA VAL A 85 17.90 5.41 -7.90
C VAL A 85 18.74 6.63 -7.57
N GLU A 86 18.80 7.00 -6.30
CA GLU A 86 19.56 8.14 -5.82
C GLU A 86 20.38 7.71 -4.60
N ARG A 87 21.63 8.17 -4.52
CA ARG A 87 22.48 7.95 -3.34
C ARG A 87 22.37 9.17 -2.46
N HIS A 88 21.91 8.97 -1.23
CA HIS A 88 21.88 10.01 -0.22
C HIS A 88 22.65 9.49 1.00
N ASP A 89 23.69 10.24 1.39
CA ASP A 89 24.49 9.98 2.61
C ASP A 89 25.04 8.54 2.73
N GLY A 90 25.54 7.99 1.61
CA GLY A 90 26.11 6.64 1.56
C GLY A 90 25.10 5.53 1.30
N ASP A 91 23.81 5.77 1.55
CA ASP A 91 22.74 4.80 1.32
C ASP A 91 22.09 4.97 -0.07
N VAL A 92 21.81 3.83 -0.71
CA VAL A 92 21.06 3.78 -1.96
C VAL A 92 19.56 3.81 -1.63
N ASN A 93 18.89 4.88 -2.06
CA ASN A 93 17.45 5.02 -1.91
C ASN A 93 16.77 5.03 -3.27
N LEU A 94 15.55 4.50 -3.33
CA LEU A 94 14.72 4.60 -4.51
C LEU A 94 13.80 5.81 -4.36
N LYS A 95 13.99 6.77 -5.25
CA LYS A 95 13.15 7.94 -5.36
C LYS A 95 11.91 7.59 -6.18
N LEU A 96 10.75 7.67 -5.54
CA LEU A 96 9.44 7.61 -6.18
C LEU A 96 9.06 9.02 -6.62
N LYS A 97 8.80 9.18 -7.91
CA LYS A 97 8.39 10.47 -8.49
C LYS A 97 6.92 10.71 -8.22
N LEU A 98 6.61 11.90 -7.75
CA LEU A 98 5.26 12.41 -7.48
C LEU A 98 5.01 13.63 -8.37
N THR A 99 3.76 13.99 -8.57
CA THR A 99 3.35 15.18 -9.34
C THR A 99 3.91 16.45 -8.68
N GLU A 100 3.85 16.52 -7.35
CA GLU A 100 4.34 17.66 -6.57
C GLU A 100 5.62 17.35 -5.78
N GLY A 101 6.48 16.46 -6.31
CA GLY A 101 7.81 16.22 -5.73
C GLY A 101 8.24 14.77 -5.80
N HIS A 102 8.69 14.23 -4.65
CA HIS A 102 9.14 12.85 -4.55
C HIS A 102 9.17 12.38 -3.10
N ILE A 103 9.18 11.07 -2.92
CA ILE A 103 9.56 10.44 -1.66
C ILE A 103 10.70 9.46 -1.90
N TYR A 104 11.53 9.26 -0.87
CA TYR A 104 12.54 8.20 -0.88
C TYR A 104 12.00 6.98 -0.15
N ILE A 105 12.17 5.81 -0.74
CA ILE A 105 11.94 4.52 -0.08
C ILE A 105 13.26 3.74 -0.02
N SER A 106 13.47 3.10 1.12
CA SER A 106 14.59 2.18 1.36
C SER A 106 14.34 0.83 0.69
N THR A 107 15.38 0.00 0.60
CA THR A 107 15.26 -1.35 0.05
C THR A 107 14.24 -2.20 0.80
N VAL A 108 14.18 -2.08 2.13
CA VAL A 108 13.24 -2.84 2.98
C VAL A 108 11.79 -2.43 2.67
N GLU A 109 11.54 -1.13 2.54
CA GLU A 109 10.24 -0.59 2.17
C GLU A 109 9.81 -1.01 0.76
N ALA A 110 10.73 -0.98 -0.20
CA ALA A 110 10.50 -1.49 -1.57
C ALA A 110 10.10 -2.98 -1.56
N LEU A 111 10.80 -3.81 -0.78
CA LEU A 111 10.46 -5.22 -0.62
C LEU A 111 9.10 -5.41 0.08
N ALA A 112 8.78 -4.60 1.09
CA ALA A 112 7.50 -4.65 1.78
C ALA A 112 6.34 -4.34 0.83
N ILE A 113 6.45 -3.32 -0.03
CA ILE A 113 5.45 -2.99 -1.05
C ILE A 113 5.22 -4.19 -1.97
N ILE A 114 6.29 -4.77 -2.52
CA ILE A 114 6.18 -5.93 -3.44
C ILE A 114 5.56 -7.13 -2.74
N ASN A 115 5.97 -7.42 -1.51
CA ASN A 115 5.45 -8.56 -0.75
C ASN A 115 3.97 -8.37 -0.42
N MET A 116 3.58 -7.21 0.12
CA MET A 116 2.18 -6.88 0.40
C MET A 116 1.30 -7.00 -0.85
N TYR A 117 1.81 -6.56 -2.00
CA TYR A 117 1.09 -6.74 -3.27
C TYR A 117 0.91 -8.23 -3.60
N LYS A 118 1.96 -9.05 -3.52
CA LYS A 118 1.83 -10.50 -3.74
C LYS A 118 0.85 -11.14 -2.76
N LEU A 119 0.92 -10.79 -1.48
CA LEU A 119 0.01 -11.28 -0.44
C LEU A 119 -1.44 -10.90 -0.74
N SER A 120 -1.69 -9.69 -1.25
CA SER A 120 -3.04 -9.23 -1.62
C SER A 120 -3.66 -10.04 -2.78
N LEU A 121 -2.83 -10.70 -3.59
CA LEU A 121 -3.25 -11.59 -4.68
C LEU A 121 -3.42 -13.06 -4.24
N GLN A 122 -2.79 -13.48 -3.14
CA GLN A 122 -2.69 -14.90 -2.73
C GLN A 122 -3.95 -15.48 -2.04
N GLY A 123 -5.12 -14.83 -2.17
CA GLY A 123 -6.42 -15.39 -1.80
C GLY A 123 -7.15 -14.66 -0.67
N VAL A 124 -8.38 -15.14 -0.39
CA VAL A 124 -9.39 -14.43 0.42
C VAL A 124 -9.01 -14.30 1.90
N SER A 125 -8.32 -15.29 2.50
CA SER A 125 -8.02 -15.29 3.94
C SER A 125 -7.04 -14.19 4.34
N LEU A 126 -5.92 -14.05 3.62
CA LEU A 126 -4.92 -13.03 3.89
C LEU A 126 -5.38 -11.64 3.46
N THR A 127 -6.12 -11.58 2.35
CA THR A 127 -6.93 -10.43 1.95
C THR A 127 -7.81 -9.93 3.10
N ARG A 128 -8.52 -10.85 3.77
CA ARG A 128 -9.44 -10.52 4.86
C ARG A 128 -8.68 -10.06 6.10
N ILE A 129 -7.53 -10.64 6.42
CA ILE A 129 -6.67 -10.16 7.50
C ILE A 129 -6.21 -8.72 7.25
N ILE A 130 -5.85 -8.38 6.01
CA ILE A 130 -5.41 -7.02 5.65
C ILE A 130 -6.60 -6.03 5.66
N GLU A 131 -7.78 -6.46 5.22
CA GLU A 131 -8.97 -5.60 5.11
C GLU A 131 -9.72 -5.43 6.44
N GLU A 132 -9.70 -6.46 7.28
CA GLU A 132 -10.28 -6.49 8.63
C GLU A 132 -9.17 -6.39 9.68
N GLU A 133 -7.97 -5.90 9.30
CA GLU A 133 -6.83 -5.80 10.22
C GLU A 133 -7.23 -4.94 11.41
N LEU A 134 -7.23 -5.54 12.60
CA LEU A 134 -7.46 -4.81 13.83
C LEU A 134 -6.26 -3.91 14.08
N MET A 135 -6.41 -2.64 13.73
CA MET A 135 -5.42 -1.61 14.00
C MET A 135 -5.47 -1.25 15.48
N LEU A 136 -4.61 -1.89 16.28
CA LEU A 136 -4.47 -1.52 17.69
C LEU A 136 -3.81 -0.15 17.80
N THR A 137 -4.48 0.80 18.47
CA THR A 137 -3.85 2.07 18.82
C THR A 137 -2.86 1.87 19.97
N ALA A 138 -1.92 2.80 20.14
CA ALA A 138 -1.01 2.78 21.28
C ALA A 138 -1.77 2.75 22.62
N GLU A 139 -2.93 3.42 22.69
CA GLU A 139 -3.82 3.41 23.85
C GLU A 139 -4.46 2.04 24.07
N MET A 140 -4.93 1.37 23.02
CA MET A 140 -5.48 0.01 23.12
C MET A 140 -4.40 -0.99 23.59
N ILE A 141 -3.18 -0.85 23.08
CA ILE A 141 -2.04 -1.67 23.50
C ILE A 141 -1.68 -1.36 24.95
N ALA A 142 -1.59 -0.09 25.33
CA ALA A 142 -1.28 0.32 26.70
C ALA A 142 -2.35 -0.17 27.69
N GLY A 143 -3.63 -0.06 27.34
CA GLY A 143 -4.76 -0.60 28.11
C GLY A 143 -4.62 -2.10 28.31
N TYR A 144 -4.43 -2.86 27.23
CA TYR A 144 -4.23 -4.30 27.28
C TYR A 144 -3.02 -4.69 28.14
N LEU A 145 -1.87 -4.03 27.96
CA LEU A 145 -0.64 -4.33 28.70
C LEU A 145 -0.78 -3.98 30.19
N ASN A 146 -1.55 -2.93 30.53
CA ASN A 146 -1.82 -2.54 31.91
C ASN A 146 -2.77 -3.54 32.60
N GLU A 147 -3.87 -3.92 31.94
CA GLU A 147 -4.83 -4.92 32.41
C GLU A 147 -4.16 -6.27 32.68
N ASN A 148 -3.20 -6.65 31.83
CA ASN A 148 -2.45 -7.90 31.96
C ASN A 148 -1.18 -7.77 32.83
N LYS A 149 -0.99 -6.63 33.53
CA LYS A 149 0.17 -6.34 34.41
C LYS A 149 1.54 -6.49 33.72
N MET A 150 1.59 -6.34 32.40
CA MET A 150 2.81 -6.47 31.60
C MET A 150 3.65 -5.19 31.58
N LEU A 151 3.09 -4.05 31.99
CA LEU A 151 3.80 -2.76 32.08
C LEU A 151 4.65 -2.60 33.35
N ASN A 152 4.59 -3.56 34.27
CA ASN A 152 5.36 -3.55 35.52
C ASN A 152 6.22 -4.82 35.66
N LYS A 153 7.33 -4.87 34.92
CA LYS A 153 8.53 -5.60 35.35
C LYS A 153 9.71 -4.64 35.27
N LYS A 154 10.01 -3.98 36.38
CA LYS A 154 11.38 -3.52 36.64
C LYS A 154 12.22 -4.79 36.82
N GLY A 155 12.98 -5.12 35.79
CA GLY A 155 14.15 -5.98 35.83
C GLY A 155 15.34 -5.15 35.40
#